data_AF-A0A7X6PF61-F1
#
_entry.id   AF-A0A7X6PF61-F1
#
_cell.length_a   1.000
_cell.length_b   1.000
_cell.length_c   1.000
_cell.angle_alpha   90.00
_cell.angle_beta   90.00
_cell.angle_gamma   90.00
#
_symmetry.space_group_name_H-M   'P 1'
#
loop_
_entity.id
_entity.type
_entity.pdbx_description
1 polymer ?
#
loop_
_entity_poly.entity_id
_entity_poly.type
_entity_poly.pdbx_seq_one_letter_code
_entity_poly.pdbx_strand_id
1 'polypeptide(L)'
;MKPYKPDLVITNCPGCTMFMDKWQYTIREMEGTVYGDNGASIPVLTYEELAGLVMGYNPWDLGLQYHMVQSEPLLRKLGIEYDPADKYKTKDGRQMPIPQNLINA
;
A
#
# COMPACT_ATOMS: atom_id res chain seq x y z
N MET A 1 19.04 -2.00 -12.58
CA MET A 1 18.43 -2.61 -11.38
C MET A 1 18.57 -4.13 -11.46
N LYS A 2 18.61 -4.83 -10.32
CA LYS A 2 18.61 -6.30 -10.29
C LYS A 2 17.25 -6.82 -10.80
N PRO A 3 17.17 -8.03 -11.41
CA PRO A 3 15.97 -8.53 -12.09
C PRO A 3 14.88 -9.03 -11.12
N TYR A 4 14.82 -8.50 -9.90
CA TYR A 4 13.85 -8.94 -8.90
C TYR A 4 12.51 -8.27 -9.15
N LYS A 5 11.43 -9.03 -9.00
CA LYS A 5 10.04 -8.58 -9.13
C LYS A 5 9.30 -8.80 -7.81
N PRO A 6 9.66 -8.05 -6.75
CA PRO A 6 9.02 -8.23 -5.45
C PRO A 6 7.56 -7.74 -5.50
N ASP A 7 6.69 -8.49 -4.85
CA ASP A 7 5.26 -8.13 -4.72
C ASP A 7 4.98 -7.25 -3.51
N LEU A 8 5.78 -7.39 -2.45
CA LEU A 8 5.71 -6.55 -1.27
C LEU A 8 7.05 -6.52 -0.51
N VAL A 9 7.20 -5.53 0.35
CA VAL A 9 8.19 -5.49 1.43
C VAL A 9 7.46 -5.70 2.75
N ILE A 10 7.94 -6.63 3.58
CA ILE A 10 7.41 -6.86 4.93
C ILE A 10 8.36 -6.24 5.93
N THR A 11 7.83 -5.52 6.92
CA THR A 11 8.60 -4.96 8.02
C THR A 11 8.01 -5.34 9.38
N ASN A 12 8.85 -5.34 10.41
CA ASN A 12 8.47 -5.59 11.80
C ASN A 12 8.56 -4.34 12.69
N CYS A 13 8.77 -3.17 12.08
CA CYS A 13 8.93 -1.92 12.79
C CYS A 13 8.05 -0.86 12.11
N PRO A 14 7.09 -0.23 12.82
CA PRO A 14 6.22 0.79 12.23
C PRO A 14 7.00 1.93 11.57
N GLY A 15 8.14 2.31 12.14
CA GLY A 15 9.03 3.31 11.54
C GLY A 15 9.67 2.85 10.23
N CYS A 16 9.99 1.56 10.10
CA CYS A 16 10.50 0.98 8.87
C CYS A 16 9.42 0.92 7.78
N THR A 17 8.18 0.54 8.12
CA THR A 17 7.05 0.57 7.18
C THR A 17 6.83 1.99 6.67
N MET A 18 6.68 2.96 7.57
CA MET A 18 6.47 4.37 7.21
C MET A 18 7.61 4.94 6.37
N PHE A 19 8.86 4.65 6.74
CA PHE A 19 10.03 5.09 5.99
C PHE A 19 10.03 4.52 4.58
N MET A 20 9.98 3.19 4.42
CA MET A 20 10.06 2.56 3.09
C MET A 20 8.85 2.84 2.22
N ASP A 21 7.66 3.04 2.80
CA ASP A 21 6.46 3.46 2.09
C ASP A 21 6.62 4.90 1.54
N LYS A 22 6.92 5.88 2.42
CA LYS A 22 7.00 7.29 2.01
C LYS A 22 8.22 7.60 1.14
N TRP A 23 9.37 6.99 1.40
CA TRP A 23 10.58 7.30 0.63
C TRP A 23 10.52 6.82 -0.81
N GLN A 24 9.63 5.89 -1.14
CA GLN A 24 9.37 5.53 -2.54
C GLN A 24 8.76 6.68 -3.34
N TYR A 25 7.97 7.55 -2.71
CA TYR A 25 7.56 8.81 -3.35
C TYR A 25 8.75 9.73 -3.57
N THR A 26 9.53 9.97 -2.52
CA THR A 26 10.67 10.89 -2.58
C THR A 26 11.68 10.49 -3.65
N ILE A 27 12.06 9.21 -3.72
CA ILE A 27 13.04 8.74 -4.71
C ILE A 27 12.48 8.77 -6.14
N ARG A 28 11.17 8.55 -6.31
CA ARG A 28 10.50 8.71 -7.61
C ARG A 28 10.54 10.16 -8.08
N GLU A 29 10.18 11.11 -7.21
CA GLU A 29 10.14 12.53 -7.59
C GLU A 29 11.54 13.14 -7.76
N MET A 30 12.52 12.72 -6.94
CA MET A 30 13.87 13.28 -6.99
C MET A 30 14.75 12.66 -8.08
N GLU A 31 14.63 11.35 -8.31
CA GLU A 31 15.55 10.60 -9.18
C GLU A 31 14.86 9.90 -10.35
N GLY A 32 13.51 9.91 -10.42
CA GLY A 32 12.78 9.14 -11.42
C GLY A 32 12.87 7.62 -11.23
N THR A 33 13.36 7.16 -10.07
CA THR A 33 13.62 5.75 -9.80
C THR A 33 12.39 5.09 -9.18
N VAL A 34 11.99 3.94 -9.71
CA VAL A 34 10.92 3.10 -9.17
C VAL A 34 11.37 1.64 -9.16
N TYR A 35 11.05 0.89 -8.10
CA TYR A 35 11.57 -0.46 -7.87
C TYR A 35 10.59 -1.61 -8.15
N GLY A 36 9.30 -1.33 -8.33
CA GLY A 36 8.31 -2.35 -8.69
C GLY A 36 8.15 -2.51 -10.20
N ASP A 37 7.36 -3.52 -10.58
CA ASP A 37 7.13 -3.84 -12.01
C ASP A 37 6.26 -2.77 -12.68
N ASN A 38 6.42 -2.59 -14.00
CA ASN A 38 5.65 -1.64 -14.81
C ASN A 38 5.65 -0.18 -14.30
N GLY A 39 6.70 0.26 -13.60
CA GLY A 39 6.81 1.62 -13.07
C GLY A 39 5.97 1.88 -11.82
N ALA A 40 5.49 0.83 -11.15
CA ALA A 40 4.80 0.90 -9.87
C ALA A 40 5.78 0.85 -8.69
N SER A 41 5.46 1.49 -7.57
CA SER A 41 6.22 1.28 -6.31
C SER A 41 5.85 -0.05 -5.65
N ILE A 42 6.70 -0.55 -4.77
CA ILE A 42 6.48 -1.82 -4.07
C ILE A 42 5.64 -1.55 -2.79
N PRO A 43 4.47 -2.18 -2.61
CA PRO A 43 3.71 -2.09 -1.37
C PRO A 43 4.55 -2.50 -0.15
N VAL A 44 4.44 -1.77 0.95
CA VAL A 44 5.18 -2.03 2.18
C VAL A 44 4.20 -2.28 3.31
N LEU A 45 4.18 -3.49 3.87
CA LEU A 45 3.25 -3.85 4.94
C LEU A 45 4.00 -4.19 6.23
N THR A 46 3.36 -3.97 7.37
CA THR A 46 3.76 -4.65 8.61
C THR A 46 3.36 -6.13 8.55
N TYR A 47 4.00 -6.97 9.36
CA TYR A 47 3.58 -8.38 9.44
C TYR A 47 2.18 -8.53 10.05
N GLU A 48 1.72 -7.60 10.89
CA GLU A 48 0.38 -7.57 11.45
C GLU A 48 -0.69 -7.22 10.40
N GLU A 49 -0.41 -6.23 9.53
CA GLU A 49 -1.29 -5.91 8.40
C GLU A 49 -1.44 -7.11 7.48
N LEU A 50 -0.31 -7.76 7.13
CA LEU A 50 -0.33 -8.97 6.32
C LEU A 50 -1.09 -10.12 7.00
N ALA A 51 -0.89 -10.33 8.31
CA ALA A 51 -1.64 -11.31 9.08
C ALA A 51 -3.15 -11.01 9.06
N GLY A 52 -3.54 -9.74 9.20
CA GLY A 52 -4.93 -9.30 9.07
C GLY A 52 -5.53 -9.67 7.71
N LEU A 53 -4.81 -9.40 6.63
CA LEU A 53 -5.24 -9.79 5.28
C LEU A 53 -5.42 -11.31 5.16
N VAL A 54 -4.48 -12.11 5.67
CA VAL A 54 -4.56 -13.58 5.67
C VAL A 54 -5.75 -14.09 6.48
N MET A 55 -6.11 -13.41 7.57
CA MET A 55 -7.26 -13.73 8.40
C MET A 55 -8.60 -13.25 7.81
N GLY A 56 -8.59 -12.62 6.64
CA GLY A 56 -9.80 -12.15 5.95
C GLY A 56 -10.34 -10.81 6.46
N TYR A 57 -9.51 -10.00 7.12
CA TYR A 57 -9.91 -8.64 7.47
C TYR A 57 -9.98 -7.74 6.25
N ASN A 58 -10.95 -6.81 6.26
CA ASN A 58 -11.06 -5.80 5.23
C ASN A 58 -9.80 -4.91 5.24
N PRO A 59 -9.12 -4.68 4.09
CA PRO A 59 -7.91 -3.85 4.01
C PRO A 59 -8.11 -2.43 4.54
N TRP A 60 -9.32 -1.88 4.47
CA TRP A 60 -9.63 -0.53 4.95
C TRP A 60 -9.81 -0.44 6.46
N ASP A 61 -10.16 -1.56 7.11
CA ASP A 61 -10.15 -1.67 8.57
C ASP A 61 -8.72 -1.81 9.12
N LEU A 62 -7.80 -2.32 8.30
CA LEU A 62 -6.37 -2.41 8.62
C LEU A 62 -5.62 -1.09 8.42
N GLY A 63 -6.25 -0.08 7.78
CA GLY A 63 -5.64 1.23 7.57
C GLY A 63 -4.77 1.33 6.31
N LEU A 64 -4.84 0.36 5.38
CA LEU A 64 -4.00 0.35 4.17
C LEU A 64 -4.24 1.56 3.24
N GLN A 65 -5.40 2.23 3.35
CA GLN A 65 -5.71 3.48 2.66
C GLN A 65 -4.80 4.66 3.04
N TYR A 66 -4.09 4.57 4.17
CA TYR A 66 -3.19 5.61 4.67
C TYR A 66 -1.75 5.45 4.21
N HIS A 67 -1.42 4.31 3.59
CA HIS A 67 -0.11 4.11 2.97
C HIS A 67 0.03 5.06 1.78
N MET A 68 1.25 5.54 1.53
CA MET A 68 1.59 6.37 0.38
C MET A 68 1.54 5.53 -0.91
N VAL A 69 2.10 4.32 -0.84
CA VAL A 69 2.07 3.33 -1.91
C VAL A 69 0.80 2.50 -1.76
N GLN A 70 -0.11 2.63 -2.71
CA GLN A 70 -1.39 1.94 -2.72
C GLN A 70 -1.18 0.44 -2.91
N SER A 71 -1.79 -0.35 -2.01
CA SER A 71 -1.64 -1.80 -1.93
C SER A 71 -2.59 -2.55 -2.85
N GLU A 72 -3.51 -1.88 -3.55
CA GLU A 72 -4.50 -2.48 -4.45
C GLU A 72 -3.90 -3.44 -5.50
N PRO A 73 -2.74 -3.17 -6.15
CA PRO A 73 -2.12 -4.15 -7.02
C PRO A 73 -1.78 -5.47 -6.31
N LEU A 74 -1.30 -5.40 -5.07
CA LEU A 74 -1.03 -6.57 -4.23
C LEU A 74 -2.33 -7.26 -3.82
N LEU A 75 -3.34 -6.51 -3.39
CA LEU A 75 -4.64 -7.07 -2.99
C LEU A 75 -5.28 -7.86 -4.15
N ARG A 76 -5.26 -7.30 -5.37
CA ARG A 76 -5.72 -7.99 -6.58
C ARG A 76 -4.91 -9.26 -6.87
N LYS A 77 -3.59 -9.22 -6.69
CA LYS A 77 -2.71 -10.39 -6.89
C LYS A 77 -2.99 -11.50 -5.88
N LEU A 78 -3.30 -11.14 -4.64
CA LEU A 78 -3.63 -12.08 -3.56
C LEU A 78 -5.08 -12.59 -3.64
N GLY A 79 -5.91 -12.04 -4.53
CA GLY A 79 -7.33 -12.40 -4.64
C GLY A 79 -8.16 -11.94 -3.44
N ILE A 80 -7.75 -10.87 -2.76
CA ILE A 80 -8.48 -10.31 -1.62
C ILE A 80 -9.64 -9.47 -2.16
N GLU A 81 -10.86 -9.82 -1.75
CA GLU A 81 -12.06 -9.08 -2.09
C GLU A 81 -12.21 -7.85 -1.19
N TYR A 82 -12.45 -6.69 -1.80
CA TYR A 82 -12.71 -5.43 -1.11
C TYR A 82 -13.56 -4.51 -1.99
N ASP A 83 -14.33 -3.61 -1.39
CA ASP A 83 -15.03 -2.55 -2.13
C ASP A 83 -14.11 -1.30 -2.23
N PRO A 84 -13.68 -0.88 -3.43
CA PRO A 84 -12.91 0.34 -3.62
C PRO A 84 -13.64 1.60 -3.14
N ALA A 85 -14.98 1.61 -3.15
CA ALA A 85 -15.77 2.75 -2.70
C ALA A 85 -15.65 2.99 -1.19
N ASP A 86 -15.24 1.98 -0.41
CA ASP A 86 -15.14 2.08 1.05
C ASP A 86 -13.78 2.60 1.53
N LYS A 87 -12.79 2.70 0.63
CA LYS A 87 -11.40 3.04 0.95
C LYS A 87 -11.24 4.29 1.80
N TYR A 88 -12.05 5.32 1.54
CA TYR A 88 -12.01 6.60 2.25
C TYR A 88 -13.34 6.87 2.96
N LYS A 89 -14.07 5.84 3.38
CA LYS A 89 -15.23 5.99 4.24
C LYS A 89 -14.86 5.70 5.69
N THR A 90 -15.43 6.46 6.61
CA THR A 90 -15.39 6.14 8.03
C THR A 90 -16.29 4.93 8.32
N LYS A 91 -16.14 4.32 9.50
CA LYS A 91 -16.99 3.18 9.93
C LYS A 91 -18.49 3.53 9.99
N ASP A 92 -18.82 4.80 10.18
CA ASP A 92 -20.20 5.31 10.16
C ASP A 92 -20.63 5.82 8.76
N GLY A 93 -19.84 5.56 7.72
CA GLY A 93 -20.20 5.79 6.32
C GLY A 93 -19.93 7.20 5.79
N ARG A 94 -19.25 8.08 6.53
CA ARG A 94 -18.93 9.43 6.06
C ARG A 94 -17.73 9.39 5.12
N GLN A 95 -17.80 10.16 4.04
CA GLN A 95 -16.70 10.32 3.10
C GLN A 95 -15.58 11.18 3.72
N MET A 96 -14.37 10.63 3.77
CA MET A 96 -13.14 11.34 4.12
C MET A 96 -12.55 12.07 2.92
N PRO A 97 -11.70 13.09 3.14
CA PRO A 97 -10.94 13.72 2.07
C PRO A 97 -10.11 12.70 1.29
N ILE A 98 -10.20 12.75 -0.03
CA ILE A 98 -9.43 11.87 -0.91
C ILE A 98 -8.06 12.54 -1.16
N PRO A 99 -6.94 11.89 -0.78
CA PRO A 99 -5.62 12.44 -1.02
C PRO A 99 -5.29 12.52 -2.51
N GLN A 100 -4.52 13.54 -2.89
CA GLN A 100 -3.99 13.71 -4.25
C GLN A 100 -2.59 13.09 -4.36
N ASN A 101 -2.17 12.76 -5.58
CA ASN A 101 -0.83 12.24 -5.90
C ASN A 101 -0.46 10.89 -5.25
N LEU A 102 -1.45 10.01 -5.08
CA LEU A 102 -1.24 8.64 -4.63
C LEU A 102 -0.36 7.86 -5.62
N ILE A 103 0.50 6.98 -5.10
CA ILE A 103 1.32 6.08 -5.91
C ILE A 103 0.60 4.75 -6.06
N ASN A 104 0.53 4.21 -7.28
CA ASN A 104 -0.18 2.96 -7.62
C ASN A 104 -1.71 3.00 -7.48
N ALA A 105 -2.31 4.20 -7.44
CA ALA A 105 -3.77 4.36 -7.45
C ALA A 105 -4.39 3.90 -8.77
#